data_AF-A0A820VG68-F1
#
_entry.id   AF-A0A820VG68-F1
#
_cell.length_a   1.000
_cell.length_b   1.000
_cell.length_c   1.000
_cell.angle_alpha   90.00
_cell.angle_beta   90.00
_cell.angle_gamma   90.00
#
_symmetry.space_group_name_H-M   'P 1'
#
loop_
_entity.id
_entity.type
_entity.pdbx_description
1 polymer ?
#
loop_
_entity_poly.entity_id
_entity_poly.type
_entity_poly.pdbx_seq_one_letter_code
_entity_poly.pdbx_strand_id
1 'polypeptide(L)'
;ATIHRKNISLLNRQYRMHEGICQFPNIHFYNGELITDEIAMNYWPDYPLEPYYLYHLIYTTHTFPSNGGSSDNKEERIFIKRFCIKLLECLVQRQPYVKNDREFIEMEKCIVVITPYKRQMTKFRERSLEFPRHIEVLTVDSAQEKEHDIVPISCVRSNGTIGFLNDQHRLNVMLTRARRALYIFDNLTSLAE
;
A
#
# COMPACT_ATOMS: atom_id res chain seq x y z
N ALA A 1 -17.20 -22.32 31.88
CA ALA A 1 -16.40 -21.19 32.39
C ALA A 1 -16.58 -20.03 31.42
N THR A 2 -17.36 -19.04 31.83
CA THR A 2 -17.65 -17.84 31.03
C THR A 2 -16.38 -17.00 30.95
N ILE A 3 -15.76 -16.95 29.78
CA ILE A 3 -14.58 -16.11 29.54
C ILE A 3 -15.07 -14.66 29.62
N HIS A 4 -14.78 -13.98 30.73
CA HIS A 4 -14.88 -12.54 30.82
C HIS A 4 -13.96 -11.94 29.76
N ARG A 5 -14.52 -11.51 28.62
CA ARG A 5 -13.85 -10.56 27.73
C ARG A 5 -13.59 -9.31 28.58
N LYS A 6 -12.34 -9.14 28.99
CA LYS A 6 -11.81 -7.89 29.53
C LYS A 6 -12.36 -6.77 28.64
N ASN A 7 -13.00 -5.75 29.22
CA ASN A 7 -13.37 -4.54 28.47
C ASN A 7 -12.08 -3.93 27.92
N ILE A 8 -11.76 -4.21 26.67
CA ILE A 8 -10.63 -3.60 25.97
C ILE A 8 -11.10 -2.18 25.66
N SER A 9 -10.56 -1.20 26.36
CA SER A 9 -10.77 0.20 26.04
C SER A 9 -10.07 0.51 24.71
N LEU A 10 -10.85 0.89 23.69
CA LEU A 10 -10.30 1.31 22.41
C LEU A 10 -9.55 2.63 22.59
N LEU A 11 -8.28 2.66 22.19
CA LEU A 11 -7.59 3.92 21.93
C LEU A 11 -8.14 4.47 20.61
N ASN A 12 -9.05 5.43 20.72
CA ASN A 12 -9.88 5.87 19.62
C ASN A 12 -9.31 7.10 18.88
N ARG A 13 -8.06 7.51 19.16
CA ARG A 13 -7.41 8.63 18.48
C ARG A 13 -6.18 8.16 17.74
N GLN A 14 -6.07 8.52 16.45
CA GLN A 14 -4.95 8.18 15.59
C GLN A 14 -4.22 9.44 15.13
N TYR A 15 -2.89 9.38 15.09
CA TYR A 15 -2.01 10.54 14.88
C TYR A 15 -1.16 10.43 13.60
N ARG A 16 -1.47 9.46 12.73
CA ARG A 16 -0.55 8.96 11.71
C ARG A 16 -1.07 9.13 10.31
N MET A 17 -2.24 8.57 10.03
CA MET A 17 -2.76 8.47 8.67
C MET A 17 -3.56 9.71 8.34
N HIS A 18 -3.39 10.20 7.12
CA HIS A 18 -4.28 11.19 6.55
C HIS A 18 -5.74 10.72 6.65
N GLU A 19 -6.68 11.63 6.92
CA GLU A 19 -8.09 11.29 7.17
C GLU A 19 -8.71 10.47 6.03
N GLY A 20 -8.47 10.86 4.78
CA GLY A 20 -8.91 10.13 3.59
C GLY A 20 -8.43 8.66 3.51
N ILE A 21 -7.26 8.34 4.08
CA ILE A 21 -6.77 6.95 4.19
C ILE A 21 -7.51 6.24 5.33
N CYS A 22 -7.69 6.91 6.46
CA CYS A 22 -8.29 6.37 7.68
C CYS A 22 -9.77 6.02 7.50
N GLN A 23 -10.49 6.72 6.61
CA GLN A 23 -11.93 6.61 6.45
C GLN A 23 -12.41 5.16 6.26
N PHE A 24 -11.85 4.42 5.30
CA PHE A 24 -12.27 3.03 5.04
C PHE A 24 -11.92 2.09 6.22
N PRO A 25 -10.67 2.02 6.71
CA PRO A 25 -10.34 1.18 7.85
C PRO A 25 -11.19 1.50 9.07
N ASN A 26 -11.45 2.78 9.35
CA ASN A 26 -12.25 3.20 10.49
C ASN A 26 -13.67 2.61 10.45
N ILE A 27 -14.36 2.77 9.31
CA ILE A 27 -15.72 2.23 9.13
C ILE A 27 -15.72 0.70 9.21
N HIS A 28 -14.77 0.04 8.56
CA HIS A 28 -14.81 -1.41 8.36
C HIS A 28 -14.18 -2.24 9.48
N PHE A 29 -13.24 -1.68 10.25
CA PHE A 29 -12.51 -2.42 11.30
C PHE A 29 -12.65 -1.82 12.69
N TYR A 30 -13.11 -0.56 12.81
CA TYR A 30 -13.19 0.17 14.08
C TYR A 30 -14.56 0.82 14.33
N ASN A 31 -15.61 0.39 13.62
CA ASN A 31 -16.99 0.88 13.76
C ASN A 31 -17.16 2.40 13.62
N GLY A 32 -16.24 3.09 12.96
CA GLY A 32 -16.24 4.55 12.87
C GLY A 32 -15.79 5.28 14.13
N GLU A 33 -15.25 4.57 15.13
CA GLU A 33 -14.87 5.15 16.42
C GLU A 33 -13.50 5.84 16.41
N LEU A 34 -12.64 5.62 15.39
CA LEU A 34 -11.36 6.32 15.29
C LEU A 34 -11.53 7.79 14.92
N ILE A 35 -10.82 8.64 15.65
CA ILE A 35 -10.74 10.09 15.46
C ILE A 35 -9.34 10.41 14.93
N THR A 36 -9.29 11.05 13.77
CA THR A 36 -8.04 11.58 13.19
C THR A 36 -7.65 12.85 13.92
N ASP A 37 -6.45 12.84 14.49
CA ASP A 37 -5.87 14.03 15.11
C ASP A 37 -5.36 15.01 14.05
N GLU A 38 -5.44 16.32 14.33
CA GLU A 38 -4.98 17.38 13.43
C GLU A 38 -3.50 17.25 13.07
N ILE A 39 -2.69 16.68 13.96
CA ILE A 39 -1.26 16.43 13.73
C ILE A 39 -1.07 15.56 12.48
N ALA A 40 -1.94 14.57 12.25
CA ALA A 40 -1.85 13.70 11.06
C ALA A 40 -2.04 14.47 9.74
N MET A 41 -2.74 15.60 9.79
CA MET A 41 -3.00 16.48 8.65
C MET A 41 -1.91 17.55 8.50
N ASN A 42 -1.37 18.03 9.63
CA ASN A 42 -0.41 19.14 9.68
C ASN A 42 1.02 18.77 9.26
N TYR A 43 1.35 17.48 9.17
CA TYR A 43 2.70 17.08 8.77
C TYR A 43 3.05 17.51 7.33
N TRP A 44 2.07 17.68 6.42
CA TRP A 44 2.34 17.93 4.98
C TRP A 44 1.26 18.77 4.25
N PRO A 45 1.01 20.03 4.65
CA PRO A 45 -0.04 20.88 4.09
C PRO A 45 0.09 21.16 2.57
N ASP A 46 1.30 21.06 2.02
CA ASP A 46 1.59 21.35 0.60
C ASP A 46 1.86 20.10 -0.26
N TYR A 47 1.43 18.91 0.20
CA TYR A 47 1.66 17.69 -0.57
C TYR A 47 0.67 17.57 -1.74
N PRO A 48 1.14 17.47 -2.99
CA PRO A 48 0.31 17.58 -4.19
C PRO A 48 -0.47 16.30 -4.52
N LEU A 49 -0.55 15.36 -3.58
CA LEU A 49 -1.05 14.02 -3.81
C LEU A 49 -2.40 13.84 -3.16
N GLU A 50 -3.32 13.26 -3.91
CA GLU A 50 -4.52 12.68 -3.32
C GLU A 50 -4.13 11.62 -2.30
N PRO A 51 -4.72 11.64 -1.09
CA PRO A 51 -4.33 10.76 0.01
C PRO A 51 -4.65 9.29 -0.28
N TYR A 52 -5.61 9.04 -1.17
CA TYR A 52 -6.04 7.70 -1.53
C TYR A 52 -6.51 7.63 -2.98
N TYR A 53 -6.15 6.55 -3.69
CA TYR A 53 -6.74 6.23 -4.99
C TYR A 53 -6.78 4.71 -5.25
N LEU A 54 -7.84 4.24 -5.90
CA LEU A 54 -7.98 2.87 -6.40
C LEU A 54 -7.87 2.85 -7.93
N TYR A 55 -6.79 2.28 -8.43
CA TYR A 55 -6.52 2.12 -9.85
C TYR A 55 -7.07 0.79 -10.35
N HIS A 56 -8.03 0.87 -11.27
CA HIS A 56 -8.49 -0.26 -12.05
C HIS A 56 -7.48 -0.57 -13.16
N LEU A 57 -6.77 -1.69 -13.03
CA LEU A 57 -5.82 -2.18 -14.03
C LEU A 57 -6.45 -3.29 -14.86
N ILE A 58 -6.62 -3.03 -16.16
CA ILE A 58 -7.04 -4.04 -17.13
C ILE A 58 -5.79 -4.72 -17.65
N TYR A 59 -5.62 -5.99 -17.26
CA TYR A 59 -4.58 -6.86 -17.78
C TYR A 59 -5.15 -8.24 -18.12
N THR A 60 -4.51 -8.93 -19.05
CA THR A 60 -5.01 -10.21 -19.59
C THR A 60 -4.18 -11.40 -19.13
N THR A 61 -2.94 -11.18 -18.68
CA THR A 61 -2.03 -12.25 -18.29
C THR A 61 -1.89 -12.37 -16.79
N HIS A 62 -2.19 -13.56 -16.27
CA HIS A 62 -1.88 -13.97 -14.91
C HIS A 62 -1.16 -15.30 -14.90
N THR A 63 -0.06 -15.40 -14.17
CA THR A 63 0.61 -16.67 -13.95
C THR A 63 0.21 -17.26 -12.61
N PHE A 64 -0.80 -18.13 -12.63
CA PHE A 64 -1.07 -19.04 -11.51
C PHE A 64 -0.17 -20.27 -11.67
N PRO A 65 0.70 -20.57 -10.70
CA PRO A 65 1.35 -21.86 -10.68
C PRO A 65 0.29 -22.92 -10.37
N SER A 66 0.11 -23.89 -11.27
CA SER A 66 -0.79 -25.04 -11.13
C SER A 66 -0.53 -25.91 -9.89
N ASN A 67 0.61 -25.70 -9.21
CA ASN A 67 1.07 -26.50 -8.07
C ASN A 67 0.99 -25.76 -6.72
N GLY A 68 0.06 -24.81 -6.55
CA GLY A 68 -0.14 -24.13 -5.25
C GLY A 68 0.94 -23.11 -4.87
N GLY A 69 1.72 -22.63 -5.83
CA GLY A 69 2.69 -21.56 -5.61
C GLY A 69 2.03 -20.18 -5.45
N SER A 70 2.80 -19.21 -4.94
CA SER A 70 2.37 -17.81 -4.81
C SER A 70 2.15 -17.17 -6.20
N SER A 71 1.20 -16.23 -6.30
CA SER A 71 0.81 -15.54 -7.55
C SER A 71 1.73 -14.37 -7.91
N ASP A 72 1.84 -14.05 -9.21
CA ASP A 72 2.44 -12.80 -9.71
C ASP A 72 1.72 -12.29 -10.96
N ASN A 73 1.79 -10.98 -11.18
CA ASN A 73 1.27 -10.30 -12.37
C ASN A 73 2.34 -9.35 -12.94
N LYS A 74 2.80 -9.63 -14.15
CA LYS A 74 3.86 -8.85 -14.82
C LYS A 74 3.37 -7.48 -15.28
N GLU A 75 2.17 -7.38 -15.83
CA GLU A 75 1.59 -6.13 -16.34
C GLU A 75 1.41 -5.13 -15.19
N GLU A 76 0.88 -5.59 -14.06
CA GLU A 76 0.75 -4.82 -12.82
C GLU A 76 2.11 -4.32 -12.31
N ARG A 77 3.14 -5.19 -12.30
CA ARG A 77 4.51 -4.78 -11.90
C ARG A 77 5.06 -3.67 -12.79
N ILE A 78 4.88 -3.78 -14.10
CA ILE A 78 5.37 -2.79 -15.06
C ILE A 78 4.63 -1.46 -14.84
N PHE A 79 3.32 -1.51 -14.62
CA PHE A 79 2.54 -0.31 -14.33
C PHE A 79 3.00 0.37 -13.04
N ILE A 80 3.09 -0.39 -11.94
CA ILE A 80 3.50 0.13 -10.63
C ILE A 80 4.92 0.69 -10.68
N LYS A 81 5.85 0.05 -11.41
CA LYS A 81 7.18 0.62 -11.67
C LYS A 81 7.08 2.01 -12.30
N ARG A 82 6.35 2.14 -13.40
CA ARG A 82 6.20 3.42 -14.12
C ARG A 82 5.54 4.47 -13.25
N PHE A 83 4.53 4.06 -12.47
CA PHE A 83 3.87 4.91 -11.48
C PHE A 83 4.87 5.43 -10.44
N CYS A 84 5.64 4.54 -9.79
CA CYS A 84 6.62 4.94 -8.78
C CYS A 84 7.69 5.89 -9.34
N ILE A 85 8.19 5.65 -10.55
CA ILE A 85 9.16 6.53 -11.22
C ILE A 85 8.54 7.91 -11.45
N LYS A 86 7.33 7.97 -12.02
CA LYS A 86 6.67 9.25 -12.31
C LYS A 86 6.32 10.01 -11.04
N LEU A 87 5.88 9.29 -10.01
CA LEU A 87 5.62 9.84 -8.70
C LEU A 87 6.89 10.46 -8.11
N LEU A 88 8.01 9.73 -8.12
CA LEU A 88 9.29 10.23 -7.64
C LEU A 88 9.74 11.48 -8.40
N GLU A 89 9.63 11.49 -9.73
CA GLU A 89 9.92 12.69 -10.55
C GLU A 89 9.09 13.89 -10.10
N CYS A 90 7.78 13.71 -9.89
CA CYS A 90 6.90 14.79 -9.43
C CYS A 90 7.24 15.29 -8.02
N LEU A 91 7.64 14.39 -7.12
CA LEU A 91 8.07 14.74 -5.76
C LEU A 91 9.37 15.53 -5.76
N VAL A 92 10.35 15.09 -6.56
CA VAL A 92 11.64 15.78 -6.71
C VAL A 92 11.44 17.16 -7.31
N GLN A 93 10.62 17.31 -8.36
CA GLN A 93 10.35 18.60 -9.00
C GLN A 93 9.71 19.64 -8.07
N ARG A 94 8.93 19.19 -7.08
CA ARG A 94 8.23 20.07 -6.14
C ARG A 94 9.01 20.36 -4.87
N GLN A 95 10.14 19.68 -4.65
CA GLN A 95 10.96 19.84 -3.47
C GLN A 95 12.21 20.67 -3.82
N PRO A 96 12.31 21.94 -3.37
CA PRO A 96 13.46 22.80 -3.66
C PRO A 96 14.78 22.34 -3.01
N TYR A 97 14.76 21.22 -2.29
CA TYR A 97 15.87 20.72 -1.47
C TYR A 97 16.39 19.34 -1.87
N VAL A 98 15.95 18.73 -2.97
CA VAL A 98 16.66 17.55 -3.51
C VAL A 98 17.84 18.03 -4.34
N LYS A 99 18.98 18.23 -3.68
CA LYS A 99 20.21 18.83 -4.23
C LYS A 99 21.34 17.81 -4.39
N ASN A 100 21.21 16.64 -3.80
CA ASN A 100 22.22 15.59 -3.83
C ASN A 100 21.61 14.18 -3.82
N ASP A 101 22.46 13.19 -4.11
CA ASP A 101 22.07 11.77 -4.16
C ASP A 101 21.46 11.28 -2.83
N ARG A 102 21.92 11.79 -1.69
CA ARG A 102 21.41 11.36 -0.37
C ARG A 102 19.95 11.77 -0.20
N GLU A 103 19.59 13.01 -0.52
CA GLU A 103 18.20 13.49 -0.43
C GLU A 103 17.29 12.77 -1.43
N PHE A 104 17.80 12.46 -2.61
CA PHE A 104 17.07 11.64 -3.59
C PHE A 104 16.81 10.23 -3.05
N ILE A 105 17.80 9.59 -2.44
CA ILE A 105 17.65 8.27 -1.79
C ILE A 105 16.61 8.32 -0.67
N GLU A 106 16.61 9.36 0.17
CA GLU A 106 15.59 9.51 1.22
C GLU A 106 14.18 9.68 0.62
N MET A 107 14.05 10.38 -0.51
CA MET A 107 12.78 10.48 -1.23
C MET A 107 12.32 9.14 -1.82
N GLU A 108 13.23 8.34 -2.39
CA GLU A 108 12.91 6.97 -2.82
C GLU A 108 12.40 6.13 -1.65
N LYS A 109 13.04 6.22 -0.48
CA LYS A 109 12.65 5.46 0.73
C LYS A 109 11.28 5.85 1.29
N CYS A 110 10.77 7.05 0.98
CA CYS A 110 9.41 7.44 1.35
C CYS A 110 8.34 6.58 0.65
N ILE A 111 8.68 5.97 -0.50
CA ILE A 111 7.80 5.10 -1.27
C ILE A 111 8.11 3.65 -0.93
N VAL A 112 7.09 2.88 -0.53
CA VAL A 112 7.24 1.44 -0.32
C VAL A 112 6.07 0.70 -0.95
N VAL A 113 6.39 -0.22 -1.87
CA VAL A 113 5.37 -1.08 -2.50
C VAL A 113 5.05 -2.23 -1.56
N ILE A 114 3.76 -2.48 -1.34
CA ILE A 114 3.29 -3.63 -0.57
C ILE A 114 2.54 -4.59 -1.50
N THR A 115 2.78 -5.88 -1.32
CA THR A 115 2.02 -6.92 -2.03
C THR A 115 1.71 -8.09 -1.11
N PRO A 116 0.54 -8.73 -1.24
CA PRO A 116 0.22 -9.91 -0.47
C PRO A 116 1.08 -11.14 -0.81
N TYR A 117 1.65 -11.19 -2.02
CA TYR A 117 2.28 -12.39 -2.55
C TYR A 117 3.79 -12.30 -2.57
N LYS A 118 4.46 -13.22 -1.88
CA LYS A 118 5.92 -13.31 -1.86
C LYS A 118 6.53 -13.44 -3.26
N ARG A 119 5.88 -14.17 -4.17
CA ARG A 119 6.34 -14.28 -5.56
C ARG A 119 6.29 -12.93 -6.26
N GLN A 120 5.18 -12.19 -6.17
CA GLN A 120 5.09 -10.82 -6.70
C GLN A 120 6.22 -9.93 -6.17
N MET A 121 6.48 -9.96 -4.85
CA MET A 121 7.59 -9.20 -4.24
C MET A 121 8.95 -9.59 -4.84
N THR A 122 9.28 -10.88 -4.90
CA THR A 122 10.54 -11.36 -5.49
C THR A 122 10.67 -10.93 -6.95
N LYS A 123 9.55 -10.99 -7.67
CA LYS A 123 9.42 -10.62 -9.07
C LYS A 123 9.59 -9.12 -9.33
N PHE A 124 9.27 -8.25 -8.37
CA PHE A 124 9.63 -6.83 -8.44
C PHE A 124 11.15 -6.58 -8.37
N ARG A 125 11.90 -7.48 -7.72
CA ARG A 125 13.35 -7.35 -7.52
C ARG A 125 14.19 -7.99 -8.64
N GLU A 126 13.54 -8.56 -9.64
CA GLU A 126 14.26 -9.12 -10.80
C GLU A 126 14.96 -8.01 -11.59
N ARG A 127 16.21 -8.24 -11.99
CA ARG A 127 17.00 -7.26 -12.76
C ARG A 127 16.30 -6.82 -14.04
N SER A 128 15.52 -7.70 -14.67
CA SER A 128 14.76 -7.42 -15.89
C SER A 128 13.67 -6.36 -15.71
N LEU A 129 13.23 -6.08 -14.47
CA LEU A 129 12.26 -5.03 -14.21
C LEU A 129 12.93 -3.66 -14.06
N GLU A 130 14.23 -3.56 -13.74
CA GLU A 130 14.93 -2.28 -13.48
C GLU A 130 14.14 -1.35 -12.54
N PHE A 131 13.67 -1.87 -11.42
CA PHE A 131 12.90 -1.10 -10.44
C PHE A 131 13.82 -0.13 -9.65
N PRO A 132 13.35 1.07 -9.24
CA PRO A 132 14.14 2.00 -8.43
C PRO A 132 14.74 1.31 -7.20
N ARG A 133 16.04 1.55 -6.97
CA ARG A 133 16.87 0.70 -6.11
C ARG A 133 16.52 0.84 -4.63
N HIS A 134 16.05 2.00 -4.20
CA HIS A 134 15.79 2.32 -2.79
C HIS A 134 14.30 2.31 -2.44
N ILE A 135 13.42 2.12 -3.43
CA ILE A 135 12.00 1.80 -3.18
C ILE A 135 11.91 0.34 -2.72
N GLU A 136 11.57 0.12 -1.46
CA GLU A 136 11.36 -1.22 -0.94
C GLU A 136 10.08 -1.85 -1.51
N VAL A 137 10.12 -3.17 -1.70
CA VAL A 137 8.92 -3.98 -1.95
C VAL A 137 8.80 -5.00 -0.84
N LEU A 138 7.70 -4.95 -0.09
CA LEU A 138 7.45 -5.76 1.09
C LEU A 138 6.21 -6.63 0.92
N THR A 139 6.20 -7.75 1.64
CA THR A 139 4.94 -8.45 1.92
C THR A 139 4.20 -7.75 3.05
N VAL A 140 2.89 -7.95 3.15
CA VAL A 140 2.08 -7.40 4.27
C VAL A 140 2.65 -7.80 5.63
N ASP A 141 3.03 -9.07 5.80
CA ASP A 141 3.60 -9.57 7.05
C ASP A 141 4.93 -8.87 7.38
N SER A 142 5.74 -8.56 6.36
CA SER A 142 6.98 -7.78 6.53
C SER A 142 6.75 -6.29 6.82
N ALA A 143 5.53 -5.79 6.59
CA ALA A 143 5.14 -4.40 6.80
C ALA A 143 4.35 -4.18 8.12
N GLN A 144 4.01 -5.23 8.86
CA GLN A 144 3.09 -5.18 10.00
C GLN A 144 3.49 -4.22 11.13
N GLU A 145 4.76 -3.89 11.26
CA GLU A 145 5.29 -2.97 12.28
C GLU A 145 5.95 -1.72 11.68
N LYS A 146 5.85 -1.56 10.36
CA LYS A 146 6.43 -0.44 9.63
C LYS A 146 5.35 0.53 9.17
N GLU A 147 5.76 1.78 9.01
CA GLU A 147 4.95 2.84 8.44
C GLU A 147 5.74 3.50 7.32
N HIS A 148 5.03 3.90 6.28
CA HIS A 148 5.63 4.50 5.10
C HIS A 148 4.82 5.71 4.65
N ASP A 149 5.48 6.69 4.05
CA ASP A 149 4.80 7.91 3.64
C ASP A 149 3.83 7.66 2.49
N ILE A 150 4.31 6.91 1.49
CA ILE A 150 3.52 6.57 0.31
C ILE A 150 3.56 5.07 0.09
N VAL A 151 2.37 4.47 -0.05
CA VAL A 151 2.24 3.02 -0.22
C VAL A 151 1.44 2.69 -1.48
N PRO A 152 2.13 2.33 -2.57
CA PRO A 152 1.55 1.56 -3.66
C PRO A 152 1.26 0.11 -3.22
N ILE A 153 0.01 -0.36 -3.35
CA ILE A 153 -0.39 -1.74 -3.08
C ILE A 153 -0.61 -2.46 -4.40
N SER A 154 0.16 -3.53 -4.63
CA SER A 154 -0.03 -4.47 -5.73
C SER A 154 -0.91 -5.63 -5.26
N CYS A 155 -2.21 -5.61 -5.57
CA CYS A 155 -3.16 -6.61 -5.08
C CYS A 155 -3.02 -7.98 -5.73
N VAL A 156 -2.62 -8.05 -7.02
CA VAL A 156 -2.51 -9.29 -7.81
C VAL A 156 -3.75 -10.19 -7.69
N ARG A 157 -4.70 -10.03 -8.59
CA ARG A 157 -5.92 -10.85 -8.54
C ARG A 157 -5.71 -12.29 -9.01
N SER A 158 -6.43 -13.25 -8.41
CA SER A 158 -6.49 -14.66 -8.83
C SER A 158 -7.91 -15.13 -9.10
N ASN A 159 -8.25 -15.48 -10.35
CA ASN A 159 -9.48 -16.21 -10.76
C ASN A 159 -10.69 -16.08 -9.81
N GLY A 160 -11.24 -14.86 -9.66
CA GLY A 160 -12.44 -14.62 -8.82
C GLY A 160 -12.27 -14.84 -7.31
N THR A 161 -11.13 -15.33 -6.83
CA THR A 161 -10.86 -15.60 -5.43
C THR A 161 -9.90 -14.57 -4.85
N ILE A 162 -10.40 -13.85 -3.86
CA ILE A 162 -9.67 -12.86 -3.08
C ILE A 162 -8.90 -13.60 -1.97
N GLY A 163 -8.02 -14.55 -2.34
CA GLY A 163 -7.44 -15.49 -1.38
C GLY A 163 -6.76 -14.79 -0.19
N PHE A 164 -5.85 -13.86 -0.48
CA PHE A 164 -5.16 -13.11 0.56
C PHE A 164 -6.02 -12.01 1.21
N LEU A 165 -6.82 -11.26 0.44
CA LEU A 165 -7.58 -10.13 1.01
C LEU A 165 -8.83 -10.59 1.79
N ASN A 166 -9.14 -11.89 1.81
CA ASN A 166 -10.16 -12.46 2.69
C ASN A 166 -9.77 -12.41 4.17
N ASP A 167 -8.48 -12.26 4.48
CA ASP A 167 -8.02 -12.03 5.85
C ASP A 167 -8.19 -10.54 6.21
N GLN A 168 -9.22 -10.24 7.00
CA GLN A 168 -9.53 -8.88 7.45
C GLN A 168 -8.40 -8.25 8.26
N HIS A 169 -7.64 -9.02 9.03
CA HIS A 169 -6.52 -8.48 9.79
C HIS A 169 -5.39 -8.05 8.86
N ARG A 170 -5.07 -8.87 7.85
CA ARG A 170 -4.02 -8.55 6.88
C ARG A 170 -4.44 -7.43 5.94
N LEU A 171 -5.72 -7.36 5.58
CA LEU A 171 -6.27 -6.22 4.84
C LEU A 171 -6.15 -4.93 5.66
N ASN A 172 -6.54 -4.94 6.94
CA ASN A 172 -6.39 -3.77 7.81
C ASN A 172 -4.91 -3.36 7.97
N VAL A 173 -4.00 -4.33 8.19
CA VAL A 173 -2.56 -4.05 8.24
C VAL A 173 -2.11 -3.37 6.95
N MET A 174 -2.43 -3.94 5.80
CA MET A 174 -2.01 -3.43 4.50
C MET A 174 -2.52 -2.00 4.24
N LEU A 175 -3.79 -1.72 4.52
CA LEU A 175 -4.41 -0.40 4.29
C LEU A 175 -3.92 0.67 5.26
N THR A 176 -3.42 0.28 6.44
CA THR A 176 -2.97 1.22 7.48
C THR A 176 -1.46 1.49 7.51
N ARG A 177 -0.72 1.08 6.47
CA ARG A 177 0.72 1.33 6.38
C ARG A 177 1.08 2.72 5.88
N ALA A 178 0.19 3.34 5.10
CA ALA A 178 0.40 4.66 4.51
C ALA A 178 0.10 5.77 5.50
N ARG A 179 1.03 6.72 5.63
CA ARG A 179 0.81 7.95 6.39
C ARG A 179 0.16 9.03 5.53
N ARG A 180 0.62 9.21 4.29
CA ARG A 180 0.26 10.35 3.43
C ARG A 180 -0.54 9.96 2.21
N ALA A 181 -0.10 8.92 1.49
CA ALA A 181 -0.75 8.50 0.25
C ALA A 181 -0.83 6.97 0.12
N LEU A 182 -2.01 6.47 -0.19
CA LEU A 182 -2.30 5.06 -0.42
C LEU A 182 -2.82 4.84 -1.83
N TYR A 183 -2.09 4.07 -2.65
CA TYR A 183 -2.48 3.80 -4.04
C TYR A 183 -2.68 2.31 -4.25
N ILE A 184 -3.90 1.89 -4.50
CA ILE A 184 -4.24 0.47 -4.66
C ILE A 184 -4.33 0.15 -6.14
N PHE A 185 -3.66 -0.92 -6.57
CA PHE A 185 -3.65 -1.39 -7.95
C PHE A 185 -4.26 -2.79 -8.01
N ASP A 186 -5.41 -2.89 -8.67
CA ASP A 186 -6.09 -4.18 -8.83
C ASP A 186 -6.90 -4.25 -10.13
N ASN A 187 -7.18 -5.46 -10.60
CA ASN A 187 -8.11 -5.70 -11.69
C ASN A 187 -9.54 -5.87 -11.15
N LEU A 188 -10.26 -4.75 -11.12
CA LEU A 188 -11.65 -4.68 -10.64
C LEU A 188 -12.69 -5.33 -11.55
N THR A 189 -12.32 -5.88 -12.72
CA THR A 189 -13.29 -6.42 -13.69
C THR A 189 -14.13 -7.55 -13.09
N SER A 190 -13.56 -8.30 -12.16
CA SER A 190 -14.26 -9.42 -11.50
C SER A 190 -14.78 -9.08 -10.09
N LEU A 191 -14.74 -7.81 -9.64
CA LEU A 191 -15.37 -7.36 -8.39
C LEU A 191 -16.89 -7.11 -8.54
N ALA A 192 -17.39 -7.17 -9.78
CA ALA A 192 -18.79 -6.93 -10.12
C ALA A 192 -19.66 -8.20 -10.15
N GLU A 193 -19.14 -9.35 -9.70
CA GLU A 193 -19.87 -10.61 -9.49
C GLU A 193 -19.79 -11.01 -8.01
#